data_AF-A0A8T7KHY0-F1
#
_entry.id   AF-A0A8T7KHY0-F1
#
_cell.length_a   1.000
_cell.length_b   1.000
_cell.length_c   1.000
_cell.angle_alpha   90.00
_cell.angle_beta   90.00
_cell.angle_gamma   90.00
#
_symmetry.space_group_name_H-M   'P 1'
#
loop_
_entity.id
_entity.type
_entity.pdbx_description
1 polymer ?
#
loop_
_entity_poly.entity_id
_entity_poly.type
_entity_poly.pdbx_seq_one_letter_code
_entity_poly.pdbx_strand_id
1 'polypeptide(L)'
;MHRFRFDWRWLLLIGLIAILANARSLPWFVTALALGGMGGYLLALAWRALGASGGWGSSTARRVTYWRGQRIETSGPPRRFRPRTWDELAPILVYALGGLALVLAALAVTIRALQPSLWS
;
A
#
# COMPACT_ATOMS: atom_id res chain seq x y z
N MET A 1 10.69 9.98 27.76
CA MET A 1 11.66 10.03 26.64
C MET A 1 11.01 9.39 25.42
N HIS A 2 10.59 10.19 24.45
CA HIS A 2 9.91 9.71 23.25
C HIS A 2 10.93 8.96 22.38
N ARG A 3 10.71 7.65 22.17
CA ARG A 3 11.52 6.87 21.24
C ARG A 3 11.28 7.43 19.84
N PHE A 4 12.24 8.16 19.28
CA PHE A 4 12.26 8.48 17.85
C PHE A 4 12.35 7.16 17.10
N ARG A 5 11.20 6.60 16.74
CA ARG A 5 11.13 5.48 15.81
C ARG A 5 11.38 6.09 14.45
N PHE A 6 12.63 6.03 14.00
CA PHE A 6 13.00 6.43 12.66
C PHE A 6 12.19 5.59 11.67
N ASP A 7 11.14 6.19 11.11
CA ASP A 7 10.21 5.49 10.21
C ASP A 7 10.71 5.71 8.79
N TRP A 8 11.24 4.65 8.17
CA TRP A 8 11.79 4.62 6.82
C TRP A 8 10.82 5.20 5.76
N ARG A 9 9.53 5.25 6.07
CA ARG A 9 8.48 5.91 5.28
C ARG A 9 8.77 7.39 5.02
N TRP A 10 9.41 8.09 5.95
CA TRP A 10 9.82 9.48 5.75
C TRP A 10 10.92 9.61 4.69
N LEU A 11 11.87 8.68 4.63
CA LEU A 11 12.87 8.67 3.57
C LEU A 11 12.25 8.46 2.20
N LEU A 12 11.27 7.54 2.08
CA LEU A 12 10.52 7.36 0.84
C LEU A 12 9.79 8.64 0.43
N LEU A 13 9.13 9.31 1.37
CA LEU A 13 8.39 10.54 1.10
C LEU A 13 9.33 11.66 0.63
N ILE A 14 10.45 11.85 1.32
CA ILE A 14 11.47 12.85 0.94
C ILE A 14 12.05 12.52 -0.43
N GLY A 15 12.37 11.25 -0.69
CA GLY A 15 12.84 10.79 -1.99
C GLY A 15 11.84 11.07 -3.12
N LEU A 16 10.55 10.78 -2.88
CA LEU A 16 9.48 11.07 -3.83
C LEU A 16 9.37 12.57 -4.12
N ILE A 17 9.39 13.40 -3.09
CA ILE A 17 9.32 14.87 -3.22
C ILE A 17 10.53 15.38 -4.01
N ALA A 18 11.74 14.89 -3.71
CA ALA A 18 12.96 15.27 -4.42
C ALA A 18 12.89 14.90 -5.91
N ILE A 19 12.36 13.71 -6.23
CA ILE A 19 12.13 13.26 -7.61
C ILE A 19 11.09 14.15 -8.31
N LEU A 20 9.99 14.49 -7.65
CA LEU A 20 8.97 15.40 -8.21
C LEU A 20 9.52 16.80 -8.45
N ALA A 21 10.28 17.34 -7.50
CA ALA A 21 10.92 18.65 -7.63
C ALA A 21 11.91 18.69 -8.81
N ASN A 22 12.56 17.56 -9.10
CA ASN A 22 13.51 17.41 -10.21
C ASN A 22 12.91 16.66 -11.41
N ALA A 23 11.59 16.52 -11.51
CA ALA A 23 10.96 15.70 -12.56
C ALA A 23 11.20 16.25 -13.97
N ARG A 24 11.60 17.52 -14.11
CA ARG A 24 11.98 18.13 -15.39
C ARG A 24 13.41 17.80 -15.83
N SER A 25 14.30 17.46 -14.91
CA SER A 25 15.72 17.17 -15.20
C SER A 25 16.02 15.67 -15.15
N LEU A 26 15.17 14.87 -14.49
CA LEU A 26 15.31 13.43 -14.41
C LEU A 26 14.78 12.72 -15.67
N PRO A 27 15.41 11.60 -16.08
CA PRO A 27 14.88 10.79 -17.16
C PRO A 27 13.48 10.28 -16.84
N TRP A 28 12.60 10.30 -17.86
CA TRP A 28 11.20 9.96 -17.71
C TRP A 28 10.97 8.57 -17.08
N PHE A 29 11.86 7.60 -17.36
CA PHE A 29 11.78 6.25 -16.82
C PHE A 29 11.98 6.23 -15.29
N VAL A 30 12.84 7.10 -14.73
CA VAL A 30 13.04 7.20 -13.28
C VAL A 30 11.79 7.76 -12.62
N THR A 31 11.23 8.82 -13.18
CA THR A 31 9.99 9.42 -12.65
C THR A 31 8.80 8.47 -12.74
N ALA A 32 8.65 7.77 -13.87
CA ALA A 32 7.58 6.81 -14.07
C ALA A 32 7.71 5.61 -13.11
N LEU A 33 8.93 5.12 -12.89
CA LEU A 33 9.18 3.99 -11.99
C LEU A 33 9.00 4.38 -10.52
N ALA A 34 9.39 5.59 -10.13
CA ALA A 34 9.15 6.11 -8.78
C ALA A 34 7.65 6.28 -8.50
N LEU A 35 6.92 6.91 -9.42
CA LEU A 35 5.47 7.11 -9.32
C LEU A 35 4.72 5.77 -9.36
N GLY A 36 5.06 4.88 -10.29
CA GLY A 36 4.44 3.56 -10.44
C GLY A 36 4.74 2.65 -9.27
N GLY A 37 5.98 2.64 -8.78
CA GLY A 37 6.40 1.87 -7.61
C GLY A 37 5.69 2.34 -6.33
N MET A 38 5.64 3.65 -6.09
CA MET A 38 4.96 4.21 -4.92
C MET A 38 3.43 4.04 -5.02
N GLY A 39 2.86 4.27 -6.20
CA GLY A 39 1.43 4.07 -6.45
C GLY A 39 1.00 2.61 -6.29
N GLY A 40 1.78 1.68 -6.86
CA GLY A 40 1.59 0.24 -6.69
C GLY A 40 1.72 -0.20 -5.24
N TYR A 41 2.68 0.35 -4.49
CA TYR A 41 2.83 0.07 -3.06
C TYR A 41 1.61 0.53 -2.24
N LEU A 42 1.08 1.73 -2.51
CA LEU A 42 -0.13 2.23 -1.86
C LEU A 42 -1.36 1.38 -2.21
N LEU A 43 -1.52 0.98 -3.47
CA LEU A 43 -2.58 0.07 -3.89
C LEU A 43 -2.44 -1.31 -3.23
N ALA A 44 -1.22 -1.83 -3.08
CA ALA A 44 -0.98 -3.09 -2.38
C ALA A 44 -1.32 -2.98 -0.88
N LEU A 45 -1.05 -1.83 -0.25
CA LEU A 45 -1.48 -1.56 1.12
C LEU A 45 -3.01 -1.46 1.23
N ALA A 46 -3.66 -0.75 0.31
CA ALA A 46 -5.11 -0.68 0.24
C ALA A 46 -5.72 -2.07 0.07
N TRP A 47 -5.17 -2.89 -0.84
CA TRP A 47 -5.61 -4.26 -1.10
C TRP A 47 -5.43 -5.16 0.13
N ARG A 48 -4.30 -5.06 0.83
CA ARG A 48 -4.07 -5.81 2.08
C ARG A 48 -4.98 -5.35 3.20
N ALA A 49 -5.26 -4.05 3.31
CA ALA A 49 -6.18 -3.51 4.29
C ALA A 49 -7.62 -3.95 3.99
N LEU A 50 -8.00 -3.97 2.70
CA LEU A 50 -9.23 -4.57 2.20
C LEU A 50 -9.30 -6.06 2.55
N GLY A 51 -8.27 -6.87 2.25
CA GLY A 51 -8.22 -8.29 2.58
C GLY A 51 -8.16 -8.62 4.08
N ALA A 52 -7.61 -7.70 4.89
CA ALA A 52 -7.65 -7.78 6.34
C ALA A 52 -9.03 -7.40 6.91
N SER A 53 -9.80 -6.56 6.20
CA SER A 53 -11.15 -6.12 6.56
C SER A 53 -12.28 -6.95 5.91
N GLY A 54 -11.97 -7.69 4.83
CA GLY A 54 -12.89 -8.44 3.98
C GLY A 54 -12.19 -9.71 3.49
N GLY A 55 -12.63 -10.85 4.02
CA GLY A 55 -11.89 -12.10 3.93
C GLY A 55 -11.67 -12.62 2.52
N TRP A 56 -10.40 -12.78 2.17
CA TRP A 56 -9.95 -13.81 1.22
C TRP A 56 -8.74 -14.54 1.80
N GLY A 57 -8.98 -15.14 2.97
CA GLY A 57 -7.95 -15.76 3.78
C GLY A 57 -8.50 -16.13 5.14
N SER A 58 -9.53 -16.97 5.16
CA SER A 58 -9.96 -17.69 6.37
C SER A 58 -8.85 -18.65 6.80
N SER A 59 -7.76 -18.12 7.35
CA SER A 59 -7.00 -18.86 8.35
C SER A 59 -7.60 -18.46 9.69
N THR A 60 -8.67 -19.16 10.06
CA THR A 60 -8.99 -19.39 11.46
C THR A 60 -7.72 -19.97 12.07
N ALA A 61 -6.85 -19.11 12.61
CA ALA A 61 -5.69 -19.54 13.35
C ALA A 61 -6.21 -20.19 14.63
N ARG A 62 -6.64 -21.45 14.50
CA ARG A 62 -7.08 -22.31 15.59
C ARG A 62 -5.85 -22.54 16.44
N ARG A 63 -5.68 -21.72 17.48
CA ARG A 63 -4.58 -21.88 18.41
C ARG A 63 -4.92 -23.09 19.26
N VAL A 64 -4.35 -24.23 18.89
CA VAL A 64 -4.45 -25.44 19.69
C VAL A 64 -3.48 -25.27 20.85
N THR A 65 -4.04 -25.12 22.05
CA THR A 65 -3.24 -25.10 23.28
C THR A 65 -3.43 -26.44 23.97
N TYR A 66 -2.34 -27.15 24.20
CA TYR A 66 -2.35 -28.37 24.99
C TYR A 66 -2.14 -27.99 26.45
N TRP A 67 -3.09 -28.34 27.30
CA TRP A 67 -2.98 -28.09 28.74
C TRP A 67 -3.48 -29.31 29.50
N ARG A 68 -2.68 -29.84 30.43
CA ARG A 68 -3.01 -31.02 31.26
C ARG A 68 -3.48 -32.24 30.46
N GLY A 69 -2.90 -32.49 29.29
CA GLY A 69 -3.30 -33.59 28.41
C GLY A 69 -4.62 -33.36 27.65
N GLN A 70 -5.28 -32.22 27.86
CA GLN A 70 -6.51 -31.87 27.18
C GLN A 70 -6.23 -30.91 26.02
N ARG A 71 -6.85 -31.18 24.88
CA ARG A 71 -6.76 -30.34 23.68
C ARG A 71 -7.80 -29.24 23.77
N ILE A 72 -7.36 -28.01 24.06
CA ILE A 72 -8.23 -26.84 24.07
C ILE A 72 -8.11 -26.15 22.71
N GLU A 73 -9.18 -26.24 21.93
CA GLU A 73 -9.30 -25.53 20.67
C GLU A 73 -9.81 -24.12 20.95
N THR A 74 -8.90 -23.19 21.16
CA THR A 74 -9.29 -21.78 21.26
C THR A 74 -9.52 -21.29 19.84
N SER A 75 -10.79 -21.11 19.47
CA SER A 75 -11.15 -20.21 18.38
C SER A 75 -10.63 -18.82 18.77
N GLY A 76 -9.56 -18.38 18.11
CA GLY A 76 -9.05 -17.03 18.30
C GLY A 76 -10.18 -16.00 18.07
N PRO A 77 -10.10 -14.80 18.68
CA PRO A 77 -11.14 -13.80 18.53
C PRO A 77 -11.45 -13.61 17.04
N PRO A 78 -12.74 -13.62 16.62
CA PRO A 78 -13.09 -13.42 15.24
C PRO A 78 -12.54 -12.06 14.80
N ARG A 79 -11.56 -12.07 13.90
CA ARG A 79 -11.14 -10.86 13.20
C ARG A 79 -12.39 -10.33 12.49
N ARG A 80 -12.92 -9.20 12.98
CA ARG A 80 -14.22 -8.67 12.57
C ARG A 80 -14.22 -8.45 11.05
N PHE A 81 -15.19 -9.08 10.40
CA PHE A 81 -15.31 -9.26 8.95
C PHE A 81 -15.92 -8.04 8.22
N ARG A 82 -16.06 -6.90 8.89
CA ARG A 82 -16.64 -5.70 8.28
C ARG A 82 -15.98 -4.45 8.85
N PRO A 83 -15.42 -3.57 8.01
CA PRO A 83 -15.13 -2.21 8.45
C PRO A 83 -16.47 -1.58 8.83
N ARG A 84 -16.67 -1.30 10.12
CA ARG A 84 -17.98 -0.88 10.66
C ARG A 84 -18.03 0.63 10.89
N THR A 85 -16.87 1.27 10.88
CA THR A 85 -16.70 2.70 11.18
C THR A 85 -15.93 3.40 10.07
N TRP A 86 -16.28 4.67 9.84
CA TRP A 86 -15.58 5.53 8.87
C TRP A 86 -14.07 5.59 9.12
N ASP A 87 -13.64 5.48 10.37
CA ASP A 87 -12.23 5.49 10.76
C ASP A 87 -11.43 4.30 10.21
N GLU A 88 -12.09 3.17 9.91
CA GLU A 88 -11.46 1.98 9.34
C GLU A 88 -11.40 2.07 7.79
N LEU A 89 -12.36 2.76 7.19
CA LEU A 89 -12.48 2.94 5.73
C LEU A 89 -11.64 4.11 5.20
N ALA A 90 -11.55 5.20 5.97
CA ALA A 90 -10.79 6.40 5.60
C ALA A 90 -9.34 6.10 5.17
N PRO A 91 -8.51 5.34 5.92
CA PRO A 91 -7.15 5.05 5.50
C PRO A 91 -7.09 4.19 4.24
N ILE A 92 -8.03 3.24 4.07
CA ILE A 92 -8.12 2.39 2.87
C ILE A 92 -8.37 3.26 1.63
N LEU A 93 -9.33 4.18 1.73
CA LEU A 93 -9.65 5.12 0.65
C LEU A 93 -8.49 6.04 0.32
N VAL A 94 -7.79 6.57 1.33
CA VAL A 94 -6.62 7.44 1.11
C VAL A 94 -5.51 6.68 0.38
N TYR A 95 -5.21 5.43 0.77
CA TYR A 95 -4.21 4.62 0.08
C TYR A 95 -4.66 4.24 -1.33
N ALA A 96 -5.94 3.89 -1.52
CA ALA A 96 -6.47 3.51 -2.83
C ALA A 96 -6.45 4.69 -3.80
N LEU A 97 -6.99 5.85 -3.40
CA LEU A 97 -7.05 7.04 -4.23
C LEU A 97 -5.67 7.62 -4.51
N GLY A 98 -4.82 7.72 -3.48
CA GLY A 98 -3.45 8.19 -3.64
C GLY A 98 -2.62 7.26 -4.52
N GLY A 99 -2.76 5.95 -4.33
CA GLY A 99 -2.10 4.94 -5.15
C GLY A 99 -2.55 4.99 -6.61
N LEU A 100 -3.85 5.08 -6.85
CA LEU A 100 -4.43 5.20 -8.19
C LEU A 100 -3.92 6.46 -8.90
N ALA A 101 -3.95 7.62 -8.23
CA ALA A 101 -3.48 8.88 -8.79
C ALA A 101 -2.01 8.80 -9.22
N LEU A 102 -1.16 8.18 -8.40
CA LEU A 102 0.26 8.01 -8.73
C LEU A 102 0.50 7.05 -9.90
N VAL A 103 -0.26 5.95 -9.99
CA VAL A 103 -0.18 5.03 -11.13
C VAL A 103 -0.63 5.71 -12.42
N LEU A 104 -1.72 6.49 -12.37
CA LEU A 104 -2.18 7.28 -13.52
C LEU A 104 -1.15 8.33 -13.93
N ALA A 105 -0.49 8.98 -12.98
CA ALA A 105 0.58 9.92 -13.28
C ALA A 105 1.79 9.22 -13.94
N ALA A 106 2.19 8.04 -13.46
CA ALA A 106 3.21 7.22 -14.11
C ALA A 106 2.84 6.88 -15.56
N LEU A 107 1.61 6.42 -15.79
CA LEU A 107 1.11 6.14 -17.15
C LEU A 107 1.14 7.39 -18.04
N ALA A 108 0.68 8.54 -17.54
CA ALA A 108 0.71 9.79 -18.29
C ALA A 108 2.14 10.21 -18.69
N VAL A 109 3.11 10.10 -17.77
CA VAL A 109 4.52 10.37 -18.06
C VAL A 109 5.06 9.42 -19.13
N THR A 110 4.70 8.14 -19.05
CA THR A 110 5.18 7.11 -19.97
C THR A 110 4.60 7.32 -21.37
N ILE A 111 3.29 7.57 -21.48
CA ILE A 111 2.60 7.85 -22.75
C ILE A 111 3.18 9.12 -23.39
N ARG A 112 3.38 10.19 -22.61
CA ARG A 112 3.98 11.43 -23.10
C ARG A 112 5.40 11.22 -23.63
N ALA A 113 6.17 10.34 -23.01
CA ALA A 113 7.53 10.03 -23.44
C ALA A 113 7.57 9.13 -24.69
N LEU A 114 6.58 8.26 -24.87
CA LEU A 114 6.46 7.35 -26.03
C LEU A 114 5.78 8.00 -27.24
N GLN A 115 4.91 8.99 -27.04
CA GLN A 115 4.28 9.76 -28.12
C GLN A 115 5.24 10.21 -29.23
N PRO A 116 6.41 10.81 -28.93
CA PRO A 116 7.34 11.24 -29.98
C PRO A 116 7.93 10.08 -30.80
N SER A 117 7.97 8.85 -30.29
CA SER A 117 8.49 7.67 -31.01
C SER A 117 7.49 6.97 -31.93
N LEU A 118 6.21 7.35 -31.90
CA LEU A 118 5.16 6.73 -32.73
C LEU A 118 4.93 7.44 -34.07
N TRP A 119 5.59 8.58 -34.29
CA TRP A 119 5.45 9.42 -35.50
C TRP A 119 6.76 9.58 -36.28
N SER A 120 7.77 8.75 -35.99
CA SER A 120 9.06 8.67 -36.69
C SER A 120 9.16 7.36 -37.45
#